data_AF-A0A246JGV4-F1
#
_entry.id   AF-A0A246JGV4-F1
#
_cell.length_a   1.000
_cell.length_b   1.000
_cell.length_c   1.000
_cell.angle_alpha   90.00
_cell.angle_beta   90.00
_cell.angle_gamma   90.00
#
_symmetry.space_group_name_H-M   'P 1'
#
loop_
_entity.id
_entity.type
_entity.pdbx_description
1 polymer ?
#
loop_
_entity_poly.entity_id
_entity_poly.type
_entity_poly.pdbx_seq_one_letter_code
_entity_poly.pdbx_strand_id
1 'polypeptide(L)'
;MTAPLSQAAGRWHAAPDSPAQSEAACEVVRELWTLLLAQLRHVADECADPKALRRLRSIGVRRTDVLLAGLASEFVKSSQLAAKSCCAPLALDVLVRAQQLLPGDDLHSDFERLSALYQRLLEVLEPPEGSHRHTWLESRARVHSARAQALR
;
A
#
# COMPACT_ATOMS: atom_id res chain seq x y z
N MET A 1 17.86 38.77 28.58
CA MET A 1 17.20 39.58 27.54
C MET A 1 17.81 39.16 26.22
N THR A 2 17.25 38.11 25.61
CA THR A 2 16.34 38.12 24.43
C THR A 2 17.11 37.92 23.13
N ALA A 3 16.95 36.73 22.55
CA ALA A 3 17.30 36.40 21.17
C ALA A 3 16.49 37.25 20.18
N PRO A 4 16.85 37.18 18.88
CA PRO A 4 15.82 36.93 17.89
C PRO A 4 16.12 35.74 16.99
N LEU A 5 15.02 35.03 16.72
CA LEU A 5 14.80 33.98 15.75
C LEU A 5 14.76 34.53 14.31
N SER A 6 14.88 33.60 13.37
CA SER A 6 14.17 33.56 12.08
C SER A 6 14.89 34.15 10.86
N GLN A 7 15.23 33.30 9.89
CA GLN A 7 14.38 33.19 8.68
C GLN A 7 14.75 32.00 7.77
N ALA A 8 13.71 31.22 7.49
CA ALA A 8 13.41 30.54 6.22
C ALA A 8 14.35 29.41 5.74
N ALA A 9 14.31 28.28 6.44
CA ALA A 9 14.36 26.97 5.76
C ALA A 9 13.03 26.78 5.00
N GLY A 10 12.94 27.38 3.81
CA GLY A 10 11.76 27.32 2.96
C GLY A 10 12.18 27.07 1.52
N ARG A 11 12.24 25.80 1.13
CA ARG A 11 12.02 25.37 -0.26
C ARG A 11 11.25 24.05 -0.24
N TRP A 12 9.93 24.20 -0.06
CA TRP A 12 8.96 23.18 -0.41
C TRP A 12 8.99 23.02 -1.92
N HIS A 13 9.37 21.83 -2.37
CA HIS A 13 9.21 21.26 -3.72
C HIS A 13 9.60 22.18 -4.89
N ALA A 14 10.49 21.69 -5.76
CA ALA A 14 10.48 22.18 -7.14
C ALA A 14 9.04 22.01 -7.66
N ALA A 15 8.36 23.12 -7.91
CA ALA A 15 7.02 23.08 -8.47
C ALA A 15 7.12 22.35 -9.83
N PRO A 16 6.21 21.41 -10.15
CA PRO A 16 6.20 20.79 -11.46
C PRO A 16 6.13 21.89 -12.52
N ASP A 17 6.99 21.79 -13.55
CA ASP A 17 7.18 22.83 -14.57
C ASP A 17 5.93 23.12 -15.43
N SER A 18 4.83 22.38 -15.20
CA SER A 18 3.55 22.54 -15.87
C SER A 18 2.40 21.91 -15.06
N PRO A 19 1.19 22.52 -15.07
CA PRO A 19 -0.03 21.91 -14.51
C PRO A 19 -0.31 20.50 -15.05
N ALA A 20 0.03 20.23 -16.32
CA ALA A 20 -0.17 18.92 -16.95
C ALA A 20 0.73 17.83 -16.36
N GLN A 21 1.95 18.19 -15.89
CA GLN A 21 2.84 17.24 -15.20
C GLN A 21 2.32 16.93 -13.79
N SER A 22 1.72 17.92 -13.12
CA SER A 22 1.09 17.72 -11.81
C SER A 22 -0.14 16.81 -11.90
N GLU A 23 -0.92 16.92 -12.97
CA GLU A 23 -2.10 16.07 -13.20
C GLU A 23 -1.69 14.62 -13.51
N ALA A 24 -0.73 14.42 -14.42
CA ALA A 24 -0.21 13.09 -14.74
C ALA A 24 0.42 12.39 -13.51
N ALA A 25 1.21 13.12 -12.70
CA ALA A 25 1.75 12.59 -11.45
C ALA A 25 0.63 12.18 -10.48
N CYS A 26 -0.45 12.95 -10.45
CA CYS A 26 -1.60 12.67 -9.61
C CYS A 26 -2.35 11.41 -10.05
N GLU A 27 -2.55 11.23 -11.35
CA GLU A 27 -3.15 10.02 -11.92
C GLU A 27 -2.34 8.77 -11.61
N VAL A 28 -1.01 8.84 -11.72
CA VAL A 28 -0.12 7.71 -11.37
C VAL A 28 -0.28 7.34 -9.89
N VAL A 29 -0.26 8.33 -8.99
CA VAL A 29 -0.45 8.09 -7.55
C VAL A 29 -1.84 7.51 -7.27
N ARG A 30 -2.88 8.03 -7.92
CA ARG A 30 -4.25 7.53 -7.80
C ARG A 30 -4.34 6.07 -8.21
N GLU A 31 -3.80 5.71 -9.38
CA GLU A 31 -3.81 4.35 -9.89
C GLU A 31 -3.06 3.39 -8.96
N LEU A 32 -1.90 3.80 -8.42
CA LEU A 32 -1.14 2.98 -7.47
C LEU A 32 -1.92 2.72 -6.18
N TRP A 33 -2.61 3.73 -5.65
CA TRP A 33 -3.48 3.52 -4.49
C TRP A 33 -4.67 2.61 -4.83
N THR A 34 -5.28 2.78 -6.00
CA THR A 34 -6.37 1.92 -6.49
C THR A 34 -5.92 0.46 -6.54
N LEU A 35 -4.77 0.20 -7.18
CA LEU A 35 -4.17 -1.11 -7.30
C LEU A 35 -3.84 -1.72 -5.94
N LEU A 36 -3.22 -0.96 -5.03
CA LEU A 36 -2.89 -1.43 -3.69
C LEU A 36 -4.14 -1.84 -2.92
N LEU A 37 -5.17 -0.99 -2.89
CA LEU A 37 -6.40 -1.27 -2.16
C LEU A 37 -7.15 -2.46 -2.76
N ALA A 38 -7.21 -2.56 -4.08
CA ALA A 38 -7.80 -3.70 -4.77
C ALA A 38 -7.07 -5.00 -4.44
N GLN A 39 -5.73 -4.99 -4.50
CA GLN A 39 -4.91 -6.16 -4.17
C GLN A 39 -5.08 -6.53 -2.68
N LEU A 40 -5.05 -5.57 -1.75
CA LEU A 40 -5.27 -5.86 -0.32
C LEU A 40 -6.63 -6.52 -0.08
N ARG A 41 -7.67 -6.04 -0.76
CA ARG A 41 -9.00 -6.64 -0.69
C ARG A 41 -8.98 -8.07 -1.22
N HIS A 42 -8.41 -8.27 -2.41
CA HIS A 42 -8.30 -9.57 -3.04
C HIS A 42 -7.53 -10.57 -2.16
N VAL A 43 -6.34 -10.22 -1.67
CA VAL A 43 -5.55 -11.09 -0.79
C VAL A 43 -6.29 -11.42 0.51
N ALA A 44 -7.05 -10.47 1.06
CA ALA A 44 -7.87 -10.74 2.24
C ALA A 44 -8.99 -11.74 1.94
N ASP A 45 -9.66 -11.62 0.79
CA ASP A 45 -10.70 -12.54 0.35
C ASP A 45 -10.12 -13.95 0.07
N GLU A 46 -8.98 -14.04 -0.64
CA GLU A 46 -8.26 -15.30 -0.89
C GLU A 46 -7.79 -15.96 0.41
N CYS A 47 -7.22 -15.19 1.35
CA CYS A 47 -6.81 -15.72 2.65
C CYS A 47 -7.99 -16.17 3.52
N ALA A 48 -9.21 -15.69 3.25
CA ALA A 48 -10.42 -16.10 3.96
C ALA A 48 -11.04 -17.38 3.39
N ASP A 49 -10.61 -17.82 2.20
CA ASP A 49 -11.09 -19.07 1.60
C ASP A 49 -10.70 -20.30 2.47
N PRO A 50 -11.64 -21.20 2.80
CA PRO A 50 -11.36 -22.37 3.64
C PRO A 50 -10.27 -23.33 3.10
N LYS A 51 -10.07 -23.41 1.77
CA LYS A 51 -8.97 -24.18 1.17
C LYS A 51 -7.64 -23.46 1.37
N ALA A 52 -7.58 -22.15 1.13
CA ALA A 52 -6.40 -21.34 1.39
C ALA A 52 -5.98 -21.37 2.87
N LEU A 53 -6.94 -21.26 3.79
CA LEU A 53 -6.72 -21.38 5.23
C LEU A 53 -6.10 -22.73 5.62
N ARG A 54 -6.56 -23.84 5.02
CA ARG A 54 -5.97 -25.17 5.27
C ARG A 54 -4.53 -25.25 4.77
N ARG A 55 -4.24 -24.68 3.59
CA ARG A 55 -2.90 -24.64 3.01
C ARG A 55 -1.93 -23.77 3.82
N LEU A 56 -2.37 -22.59 4.24
CA LEU A 56 -1.62 -21.70 5.13
C LEU A 56 -1.28 -22.42 6.45
N ARG A 57 -2.23 -23.16 7.02
CA ARG A 57 -1.97 -23.96 8.24
C ARG A 57 -0.99 -25.10 7.99
N SER A 58 -1.06 -25.79 6.84
CA SER A 58 -0.15 -26.90 6.54
C SER A 58 1.31 -26.47 6.39
N ILE A 59 1.56 -25.21 6.03
CA ILE A 59 2.91 -24.61 5.97
C ILE A 59 3.31 -23.88 7.26
N GLY A 60 2.53 -24.02 8.33
CA GLY A 60 2.88 -23.49 9.65
C GLY A 60 2.30 -22.12 10.02
N VAL A 61 1.42 -21.52 9.21
CA VAL A 61 0.70 -20.30 9.59
C VAL A 61 -0.39 -20.65 10.61
N ARG A 62 -0.09 -20.48 11.90
CA ARG A 62 -0.97 -20.90 13.00
C ARG A 62 -2.10 -19.91 13.34
N ARG A 63 -1.90 -18.61 13.05
CA ARG A 63 -2.82 -17.53 13.42
C ARG A 63 -3.39 -16.82 12.19
N THR A 64 -4.20 -17.56 11.42
CA THR A 64 -4.81 -17.06 10.18
C THR A 64 -5.84 -15.96 10.44
N ASP A 65 -6.49 -15.98 11.60
CA ASP A 65 -7.36 -14.92 12.12
C ASP A 65 -6.61 -13.58 12.30
N VAL A 66 -5.41 -13.63 12.90
CA VAL A 66 -4.55 -12.45 13.07
C VAL A 66 -4.05 -11.92 11.73
N LEU A 67 -3.79 -12.82 10.77
CA LEU A 67 -3.45 -12.43 9.40
C LEU A 67 -4.58 -11.64 8.74
N LEU A 68 -5.81 -12.16 8.78
CA LEU A 68 -6.99 -11.52 8.20
C LEU A 68 -7.30 -10.17 8.87
N ALA A 69 -7.28 -10.12 10.20
CA ALA A 69 -7.45 -8.87 10.94
C ALA A 69 -6.36 -7.85 10.60
N GLY A 70 -5.11 -8.32 10.42
CA GLY A 70 -3.98 -7.51 9.97
C GLY A 70 -4.20 -6.91 8.59
N LEU A 71 -4.65 -7.71 7.61
CA LEU A 71 -4.96 -7.26 6.24
C LEU A 71 -6.11 -6.24 6.24
N ALA A 72 -7.16 -6.46 7.04
CA ALA A 72 -8.27 -5.52 7.16
C ALA A 72 -7.83 -4.18 7.78
N SER A 73 -7.05 -4.21 8.86
CA SER A 73 -6.48 -3.01 9.47
C SER A 73 -5.57 -2.25 8.49
N GLU A 74 -4.80 -2.99 7.70
CA GLU A 74 -3.92 -2.44 6.69
C GLU A 74 -4.68 -1.79 5.52
N PHE A 75 -5.79 -2.40 5.06
CA PHE A 75 -6.68 -1.79 4.08
C PHE A 75 -7.26 -0.46 4.58
N VAL A 76 -7.74 -0.43 5.83
CA VAL A 76 -8.26 0.81 6.45
C VAL A 76 -7.17 1.87 6.52
N LYS A 77 -5.96 1.50 6.96
CA LYS A 77 -4.85 2.45 7.07
C LYS A 77 -4.38 2.96 5.71
N SER A 78 -4.29 2.10 4.70
CA SER A 78 -3.96 2.46 3.32
C SER A 78 -4.99 3.43 2.76
N SER A 79 -6.28 3.14 2.94
CA SER A 79 -7.39 4.01 2.52
C SER A 79 -7.30 5.40 3.16
N GLN A 80 -7.00 5.47 4.47
CA GLN A 80 -6.81 6.74 5.17
C GLN A 80 -5.60 7.53 4.66
N LEU A 81 -4.51 6.85 4.31
CA LEU A 81 -3.32 7.51 3.76
C LEU A 81 -3.54 8.01 2.33
N ALA A 82 -4.26 7.24 1.52
CA ALA A 82 -4.64 7.59 0.17
C ALA A 82 -5.60 8.79 0.16
N ALA A 83 -6.60 8.81 1.05
CA ALA A 83 -7.53 9.95 1.20
C ALA A 83 -6.83 11.25 1.66
N LYS A 84 -5.70 11.14 2.37
CA LYS A 84 -4.85 12.28 2.76
C LYS A 84 -3.83 12.67 1.69
N SER A 85 -3.78 11.96 0.57
CA SER A 85 -3.00 12.38 -0.59
C SER A 85 -3.83 13.38 -1.41
N CYS A 86 -3.18 14.24 -2.20
CA CYS A 86 -3.86 15.09 -3.18
C CYS A 86 -4.57 14.30 -4.30
N CYS A 87 -4.39 12.97 -4.33
CA CYS A 87 -4.72 12.09 -5.45
C CYS A 87 -5.43 10.83 -4.96
N ALA A 88 -6.52 11.04 -4.21
CA ALA A 88 -7.27 9.95 -3.63
C ALA A 88 -7.90 9.05 -4.73
N PRO A 89 -7.88 7.72 -4.55
CA PRO A 89 -8.58 6.78 -5.41
C PRO A 89 -10.09 6.89 -5.25
N LEU A 90 -10.84 6.60 -6.32
CA LEU A 90 -12.29 6.48 -6.24
C LEU A 90 -12.65 5.08 -5.74
N ALA A 91 -13.59 5.01 -4.79
CA ALA A 91 -14.01 3.74 -4.21
C ALA A 91 -14.56 2.75 -5.25
N LEU A 92 -15.25 3.25 -6.28
CA LEU A 92 -15.76 2.41 -7.37
C LEU A 92 -14.62 1.78 -8.17
N ASP A 93 -13.57 2.53 -8.49
CA ASP A 93 -12.42 2.02 -9.24
C ASP A 93 -11.71 0.92 -8.46
N VAL A 94 -11.56 1.07 -7.14
CA VAL A 94 -11.00 0.04 -6.26
C VAL A 94 -11.82 -1.24 -6.33
N LEU A 95 -13.16 -1.14 -6.26
CA LEU A 95 -14.05 -2.30 -6.33
C LEU A 95 -13.99 -2.98 -7.71
N VAL A 96 -14.07 -2.20 -8.79
CA VAL A 96 -13.96 -2.72 -10.16
C VAL A 96 -12.63 -3.42 -10.36
N ARG A 97 -11.53 -2.81 -9.90
CA ARG A 97 -10.19 -3.38 -10.02
C ARG A 97 -10.04 -4.66 -9.20
N ALA A 98 -10.60 -4.72 -7.99
CA ALA A 98 -10.59 -5.92 -7.17
C ALA A 98 -11.35 -7.08 -7.83
N GLN A 99 -12.47 -6.79 -8.52
CA GLN A 99 -13.25 -7.81 -9.25
C GLN A 99 -12.55 -8.31 -10.52
N GLN A 100 -11.65 -7.52 -11.10
CA GLN A 100 -10.84 -7.92 -12.25
C GLN A 100 -9.67 -8.84 -11.88
N LEU A 101 -9.29 -8.87 -10.60
CA LEU A 101 -8.31 -9.83 -10.11
C LEU A 101 -8.96 -11.21 -10.08
N LEU A 102 -8.43 -12.11 -10.91
CA LEU A 102 -8.93 -13.48 -10.99
C LEU A 102 -8.59 -14.23 -9.70
N PRO A 103 -9.56 -14.94 -9.09
CA PRO A 103 -9.27 -15.87 -8.01
C PRO A 103 -8.20 -16.88 -8.44
N GLY A 104 -7.21 -17.12 -7.60
CA GLY A 104 -6.08 -17.98 -7.93
C GLY A 104 -5.41 -18.53 -6.69
N ASP A 105 -4.89 -19.76 -6.78
CA ASP A 105 -4.25 -20.44 -5.66
C ASP A 105 -2.79 -19.95 -5.38
N ASP A 106 -2.41 -18.76 -5.83
CA ASP A 106 -1.03 -18.27 -5.79
C ASP A 106 -0.83 -17.07 -4.84
N LEU A 107 -1.07 -17.33 -3.56
CA LEU A 107 -0.81 -16.38 -2.49
C LEU A 107 0.64 -15.88 -2.46
N HIS A 108 1.60 -16.66 -2.99
CA HIS A 108 2.98 -16.21 -3.12
C HIS A 108 3.06 -14.98 -4.02
N SER A 109 2.58 -15.11 -5.26
CA SER A 109 2.53 -14.01 -6.23
C SER A 109 1.73 -12.81 -5.71
N ASP A 110 0.65 -13.05 -4.96
CA ASP A 110 -0.17 -11.99 -4.40
C ASP A 110 0.55 -11.14 -3.36
N PHE A 111 1.31 -11.77 -2.45
CA PHE A 111 2.13 -11.04 -1.49
C PHE A 111 3.32 -10.34 -2.16
N GLU A 112 3.89 -10.91 -3.24
CA GLU A 112 4.91 -10.21 -4.03
C GLU A 112 4.36 -8.95 -4.68
N ARG A 113 3.15 -9.01 -5.26
CA ARG A 113 2.46 -7.84 -5.83
C ARG A 113 2.21 -6.76 -4.78
N LEU A 114 1.75 -7.13 -3.59
CA LEU A 114 1.58 -6.17 -2.49
C LEU A 114 2.89 -5.49 -2.11
N SER A 115 3.98 -6.26 -1.97
CA SER A 115 5.31 -5.71 -1.69
C SER A 115 5.74 -4.70 -2.76
N ALA A 116 5.61 -5.07 -4.04
CA ALA A 116 5.99 -4.22 -5.16
C ALA A 116 5.15 -2.93 -5.22
N LEU A 117 3.84 -3.00 -4.95
CA LEU A 117 2.97 -1.82 -4.91
C LEU A 117 3.37 -0.85 -3.79
N TYR A 118 3.71 -1.35 -2.59
CA TYR A 118 4.21 -0.51 -1.51
C TYR A 118 5.56 0.14 -1.83
N GLN A 119 6.49 -0.60 -2.44
CA GLN A 119 7.76 -0.05 -2.91
C GLN A 119 7.55 1.04 -3.96
N ARG A 120 6.66 0.79 -4.92
CA ARG A 120 6.36 1.76 -5.96
C ARG A 120 5.69 3.03 -5.41
N LEU A 121 4.81 2.89 -4.42
CA LEU A 121 4.25 4.04 -3.71
C LEU A 121 5.31 4.81 -2.93
N LEU A 122 6.29 4.13 -2.32
CA LEU A 122 7.41 4.78 -1.63
C LEU A 122 8.26 5.60 -2.61
N GLU A 123 8.58 5.03 -3.78
CA GLU A 123 9.33 5.69 -4.85
C GLU A 123 8.59 6.90 -5.43
N VAL A 124 7.28 6.79 -5.67
CA VAL A 124 6.53 7.86 -6.35
C VAL A 124 6.10 8.97 -5.39
N LEU A 125 5.76 8.64 -4.14
CA LEU A 125 5.34 9.63 -3.14
C LEU A 125 6.52 10.37 -2.50
N GLU A 126 7.72 9.80 -2.56
CA GLU A 126 8.96 10.31 -1.96
C GLU A 126 8.73 10.92 -0.56
N PRO A 127 8.08 10.20 0.38
CA PRO A 127 7.87 10.74 1.71
C PRO A 127 9.23 10.97 2.39
N PRO A 128 9.41 12.05 3.18
CA PRO A 128 10.68 12.31 3.85
C PRO A 128 11.15 11.09 4.64
N GLU A 129 12.43 10.74 4.51
CA GLU A 129 13.03 9.62 5.22
C GLU A 129 12.80 9.75 6.73
N GLY A 130 12.47 8.63 7.38
CA GLY A 130 12.15 8.60 8.82
C GLY A 130 10.77 9.16 9.18
N SER A 131 10.01 9.74 8.25
CA SER A 131 8.62 10.13 8.50
C SER A 131 7.74 8.90 8.76
N HIS A 132 6.67 9.07 9.54
CA HIS A 132 5.71 7.98 9.79
C HIS A 132 5.17 7.33 8.52
N ARG A 133 4.96 8.12 7.44
CA ARG A 133 4.49 7.59 6.16
C ARG A 133 5.57 6.74 5.49
N HIS A 134 6.82 7.22 5.45
CA HIS A 134 7.96 6.47 4.94
C HIS A 134 8.13 5.13 5.67
N THR A 135 8.30 5.16 6.99
CA THR A 135 8.50 3.96 7.82
C THR A 135 7.34 2.98 7.68
N TRP A 136 6.10 3.47 7.58
CA TRP A 136 4.94 2.60 7.44
C TRP A 136 4.92 1.90 6.08
N LEU A 137 5.09 2.62 4.97
CA LEU A 137 5.11 2.03 3.61
C LEU A 137 6.25 1.00 3.47
N GLU A 138 7.45 1.38 3.90
CA GLU A 138 8.62 0.50 3.87
C GLU A 138 8.42 -0.75 4.75
N SER A 139 7.83 -0.61 5.94
CA SER A 139 7.50 -1.75 6.80
C SER A 139 6.51 -2.70 6.14
N ARG A 140 5.47 -2.18 5.47
CA ARG A 140 4.48 -3.01 4.78
C ARG A 140 5.08 -3.77 3.59
N ALA A 141 5.91 -3.11 2.79
CA ALA A 141 6.67 -3.78 1.72
C ALA A 141 7.47 -4.97 2.28
N ARG A 142 8.25 -4.75 3.34
CA ARG A 142 9.06 -5.81 3.98
C ARG A 142 8.20 -6.96 4.52
N VAL A 143 7.08 -6.66 5.17
CA VAL A 143 6.17 -7.68 5.72
C VAL A 143 5.61 -8.58 4.61
N HIS A 144 5.15 -8.02 3.50
CA HIS A 144 4.61 -8.82 2.40
C HIS A 144 5.69 -9.58 1.64
N SER A 145 6.88 -8.99 1.45
CA SER A 145 8.02 -9.71 0.88
C SER A 145 8.39 -10.93 1.72
N ALA A 146 8.46 -10.79 3.05
CA ALA A 146 8.75 -11.90 3.96
C ALA A 146 7.65 -12.98 3.93
N ARG A 147 6.37 -12.58 3.81
CA ARG A 147 5.24 -13.52 3.65
C ARG A 147 5.32 -14.28 2.35
N ALA A 148 5.61 -13.60 1.24
CA ALA A 148 5.82 -14.23 -0.05
C ALA A 148 6.96 -15.25 0.03
N GLN A 149 8.11 -14.89 0.61
CA GLN A 149 9.25 -15.80 0.77
C GLN A 149 8.90 -17.05 1.60
N ALA A 150 8.07 -16.93 2.63
CA ALA A 150 7.62 -18.05 3.44
C ALA A 150 6.65 -19.02 2.72
N LEU A 151 6.11 -18.60 1.57
CA LEU A 151 5.17 -19.39 0.74
C LEU A 151 5.85 -20.09 -0.44
N ARG A 152 7.14 -19.82 -0.70
CA ARG A 152 7.96 -20.54 -1.69
C ARG A 152 8.32 -21.93 -1.20
#